data_AF-A0A1D7Y0F8-F1
#
_entry.id   AF-A0A1D7Y0F8-F1
#
_cell.length_a   1.000
_cell.length_b   1.000
_cell.length_c   1.000
_cell.angle_alpha   90.00
_cell.angle_beta   90.00
_cell.angle_gamma   90.00
#
_symmetry.space_group_name_H-M   'P 1'
#
loop_
_entity.id
_entity.type
_entity.pdbx_description
1 polymer ?
#
loop_
_entity_poly.entity_id
_entity_poly.type
_entity_poly.pdbx_seq_one_letter_code
_entity_poly.pdbx_strand_id
1 'polypeptide(L)'
;MGVTNFAQLEKQAGQKAALLLRKSLKNLIKNRFETTSGNSALLKSTVLGRMNGPELQRLIIKMPHYGFKNHFGFEGVKSNGIKMRLLSNQGFLSEAMEANNALETLATEIGNIRGDEVISKINF
;
A
#
# COMPACT_ATOMS: atom_id res chain seq x y z
N MET A 1 -30.76 19.98 3.47
CA MET A 1 -29.91 18.80 3.24
C MET A 1 -28.47 19.24 3.51
N GLY A 2 -27.74 18.51 4.36
CA GLY A 2 -26.36 18.87 4.69
C GLY A 2 -25.47 18.78 3.45
N VAL A 3 -24.55 19.74 3.28
CA VAL A 3 -23.57 19.70 2.18
C VAL A 3 -22.67 18.49 2.41
N THR A 4 -22.85 17.43 1.62
CA THR A 4 -21.99 16.25 1.67
C THR A 4 -20.60 16.62 1.20
N ASN A 5 -19.60 16.52 2.07
CA ASN A 5 -18.21 16.84 1.73
C ASN A 5 -17.53 15.62 1.09
N PHE A 6 -17.71 15.47 -0.23
CA PHE A 6 -17.15 14.36 -1.01
C PHE A 6 -15.62 14.26 -0.89
N ALA A 7 -14.91 15.40 -0.84
CA ALA A 7 -13.46 15.43 -0.66
C ALA A 7 -13.00 14.82 0.67
N GLN A 8 -13.76 15.04 1.74
CA GLN A 8 -13.48 14.46 3.05
C GLN A 8 -13.75 12.95 3.07
N LEU A 9 -14.83 12.51 2.41
CA LEU A 9 -15.16 11.09 2.27
C LEU A 9 -14.07 10.35 1.48
N GLU A 10 -13.62 10.92 0.36
CA GLU A 10 -12.58 10.30 -0.46
C GLU A 10 -11.23 10.23 0.28
N LYS A 11 -10.88 11.28 1.03
CA LYS A 11 -9.72 11.28 1.92
C LYS A 11 -9.82 10.18 2.99
N GLN A 12 -10.99 9.97 3.58
CA GLN A 12 -11.22 8.91 4.58
C GLN A 12 -11.09 7.52 3.95
N ALA A 13 -11.69 7.29 2.79
CA ALA A 13 -11.55 6.04 2.04
C ALA A 13 -10.07 5.73 1.75
N GLY A 14 -9.32 6.72 1.26
CA GLY A 14 -7.88 6.58 1.01
C GLY A 14 -7.06 6.27 2.29
N GLN A 15 -7.38 6.91 3.41
CA GLN A 15 -6.73 6.64 4.70
C GLN A 15 -7.04 5.23 5.23
N LYS A 16 -8.30 4.79 5.11
CA LYS A 16 -8.76 3.46 5.50
C LYS A 16 -8.03 2.39 4.69
N ALA A 17 -8.00 2.51 3.37
CA ALA A 17 -7.29 1.57 2.50
C ALA A 17 -5.78 1.56 2.78
N ALA A 18 -5.15 2.73 2.96
CA ALA A 18 -3.74 2.81 3.33
C ALA A 18 -3.46 2.10 4.67
N LEU A 19 -4.34 2.24 5.67
CA LEU A 19 -4.19 1.57 6.95
C LEU A 19 -4.31 0.05 6.81
N LEU A 20 -5.27 -0.44 6.03
CA LEU A 20 -5.45 -1.88 5.77
C LEU A 20 -4.23 -2.47 5.06
N LEU A 21 -3.76 -1.83 3.98
CA LEU A 21 -2.57 -2.25 3.24
C LEU A 21 -1.33 -2.24 4.15
N ARG A 22 -1.18 -1.21 4.99
CA ARG A 22 -0.08 -1.11 5.96
C ARG A 22 -0.10 -2.26 6.96
N LYS A 23 -1.28 -2.63 7.48
CA LYS A 23 -1.41 -3.75 8.43
C LYS A 23 -1.01 -5.08 7.79
N SER A 24 -1.53 -5.37 6.59
CA SER A 24 -1.13 -6.56 5.82
C SER A 24 0.38 -6.61 5.58
N LEU A 25 0.94 -5.51 5.05
CA LEU A 25 2.36 -5.40 4.77
C LEU A 25 3.22 -5.67 6.01
N LYS A 26 2.86 -5.08 7.16
CA LYS A 26 3.60 -5.29 8.41
C LYS A 26 3.48 -6.72 8.93
N ASN A 27 2.31 -7.34 8.81
CA ASN A 27 2.12 -8.74 9.21
C ASN A 27 2.98 -9.67 8.37
N LEU A 28 2.97 -9.51 7.05
CA LEU A 28 3.81 -10.31 6.15
C LEU A 28 5.30 -10.09 6.41
N ILE A 29 5.73 -8.83 6.62
CA ILE A 29 7.11 -8.54 6.98
C ILE A 29 7.49 -9.24 8.29
N LYS A 30 6.64 -9.17 9.32
CA LYS A 30 6.89 -9.83 10.61
C LYS A 30 6.98 -11.36 10.48
N ASN A 31 6.16 -11.95 9.62
CA ASN A 31 6.09 -13.39 9.45
C ASN A 31 7.25 -13.94 8.60
N ARG A 32 7.71 -13.19 7.59
CA ARG A 32 8.75 -13.65 6.64
C ARG A 32 10.16 -13.26 7.00
N PHE A 33 10.35 -12.11 7.65
CA PHE A 33 11.66 -11.63 8.03
C PHE A 33 11.85 -11.89 9.51
N GLU A 34 12.74 -12.83 9.86
CA GLU A 34 13.19 -12.99 11.24
C GLU A 34 13.62 -11.63 11.76
N THR A 35 12.99 -11.18 12.86
CA THR A 35 13.25 -9.88 13.47
C THR A 35 14.58 -9.91 14.24
N THR A 36 15.68 -10.21 13.56
CA THR A 36 17.02 -9.82 14.00
C THR A 36 17.18 -8.31 13.83
N SER A 37 18.07 -7.69 14.61
CA SER A 37 18.21 -6.23 14.75
C SER A 37 18.24 -5.46 13.42
N GLY A 38 18.81 -6.05 12.35
CA GLY A 38 18.85 -5.46 11.00
C GLY A 38 17.52 -5.49 10.21
N ASN A 39 16.68 -6.51 10.40
CA ASN A 39 15.40 -6.64 9.69
C ASN A 39 14.27 -5.80 10.32
N SER A 40 14.46 -5.36 11.58
CA SER A 40 13.51 -4.51 12.30
C SER A 40 13.15 -3.22 11.56
N ALA A 41 14.06 -2.68 10.75
CA ALA A 41 13.77 -1.46 9.99
C ALA A 41 12.76 -1.69 8.84
N LEU A 42 12.52 -2.93 8.38
CA LEU A 42 11.41 -3.22 7.46
C LEU A 42 10.04 -2.99 8.12
N LEU A 43 9.93 -3.14 9.44
CA LEU A 43 8.70 -2.83 10.18
C LEU A 43 8.36 -1.33 10.20
N LYS A 44 9.31 -0.46 9.82
CA LYS A 44 9.08 0.96 9.59
C LYS A 44 8.37 1.23 8.26
N SER A 45 8.15 0.22 7.43
CA SER A 45 7.38 0.36 6.20
C SER A 45 5.97 0.87 6.49
N THR A 46 5.48 1.76 5.63
CA THR A 46 4.17 2.39 5.76
C THR A 46 3.53 2.58 4.40
N VAL A 47 2.23 2.82 4.40
CA VAL A 47 1.44 3.12 3.22
C VAL A 47 0.75 4.45 3.45
N LEU A 48 0.72 5.32 2.44
CA LEU A 48 0.12 6.65 2.50
C LEU A 48 -0.81 6.86 1.31
N GLY A 49 -2.00 7.42 1.55
CA GLY A 49 -2.84 7.95 0.47
C GLY A 49 -2.34 9.33 0.03
N ARG A 50 -2.05 9.50 -1.26
CA ARG A 50 -1.69 10.80 -1.84
C ARG A 50 -2.90 11.42 -2.50
N MET A 51 -3.33 12.55 -1.96
CA MET A 51 -4.36 13.41 -2.54
C MET A 51 -3.75 14.39 -3.54
N ASN A 52 -4.53 14.80 -4.54
CA ASN A 52 -4.29 15.98 -5.35
C ASN A 52 -5.59 16.78 -5.41
N GLY A 53 -5.62 17.92 -4.71
CA GLY A 53 -6.88 18.60 -4.45
C GLY A 53 -7.85 17.70 -3.66
N PRO A 54 -9.13 17.60 -4.07
CA PRO A 54 -10.13 16.79 -3.37
C PRO A 54 -10.00 15.27 -3.64
N GLU A 55 -9.26 14.87 -4.68
CA GLU A 55 -9.24 13.49 -5.17
C GLU A 55 -8.04 12.70 -4.67
N LEU A 56 -8.27 11.42 -4.35
CA LEU A 56 -7.22 10.44 -4.12
C LEU A 56 -6.62 10.02 -5.47
N GLN A 57 -5.30 10.12 -5.59
CA GLN A 57 -4.58 9.79 -6.82
C GLN A 57 -3.89 8.43 -6.75
N ARG A 58 -3.30 8.09 -5.60
CA ARG A 58 -2.53 6.85 -5.43
C ARG A 58 -2.30 6.50 -3.97
N LEU A 59 -2.10 5.22 -3.70
CA LEU A 59 -1.46 4.73 -2.47
C LEU A 59 0.04 4.58 -2.71
N ILE A 60 0.85 5.06 -1.76
CA ILE A 60 2.31 5.03 -1.82
C ILE A 60 2.83 4.13 -0.72
N ILE A 61 3.53 3.06 -1.10
CA ILE A 61 4.29 2.22 -0.17
C ILE A 61 5.66 2.87 0.05
N LYS A 62 5.95 3.24 1.31
CA LYS A 62 7.27 3.69 1.75
C LYS A 62 7.94 2.58 2.54
N MET A 63 9.11 2.14 2.11
CA MET A 63 9.92 1.15 2.83
C MET A 63 11.41 1.49 2.73
N PRO A 64 12.25 0.94 3.61
CA PRO A 64 13.71 1.02 3.45
C PRO A 64 14.17 0.39 2.14
N HIS A 65 15.22 0.95 1.53
CA HIS A 65 15.75 0.51 0.23
C HIS A 65 15.96 -1.01 0.09
N TYR A 66 16.44 -1.67 1.15
CA TYR A 66 16.69 -3.11 1.13
C TYR A 66 15.39 -3.96 1.17
N GLY A 67 14.25 -3.38 1.54
CA GLY A 67 12.94 -4.05 1.42
C GLY A 67 12.56 -4.32 -0.02
N PHE A 68 12.81 -3.38 -0.93
CA PHE A 68 12.58 -3.59 -2.36
C PHE A 68 13.53 -4.66 -2.92
N LYS A 69 14.80 -4.66 -2.48
CA LYS A 69 15.75 -5.72 -2.87
C LYS A 69 15.29 -7.11 -2.43
N ASN A 70 14.73 -7.21 -1.22
CA ASN A 70 14.18 -8.47 -0.73
C ASN A 70 12.90 -8.88 -1.49
N HIS A 71 12.12 -7.92 -1.99
CA HIS A 71 10.91 -8.19 -2.75
C HIS A 71 11.19 -8.73 -4.15
N PHE A 72 12.06 -8.05 -4.90
CA PHE A 72 12.40 -8.43 -6.28
C PHE A 72 13.40 -9.58 -6.34
N GLY A 73 14.11 -9.83 -5.24
CA GLY A 73 15.21 -10.76 -5.21
C GLY A 73 16.43 -10.25 -5.98
N PHE A 74 17.59 -10.80 -5.67
CA PHE A 74 18.78 -10.65 -6.49
C PHE A 74 19.51 -11.99 -6.53
N GLU A 75 19.74 -12.49 -7.73
CA GLU A 75 20.58 -13.64 -7.98
C GLU A 75 21.79 -13.17 -8.79
N GLY A 76 22.99 -13.49 -8.31
CA GLY A 76 24.21 -13.07 -9.01
C GLY A 76 25.44 -13.08 -8.13
N VAL A 77 26.56 -12.70 -8.72
CA VAL A 77 27.85 -12.58 -8.03
C VAL A 77 28.10 -11.11 -7.77
N LYS A 78 28.28 -10.73 -6.50
CA LYS A 78 28.70 -9.37 -6.14
C LYS A 78 30.07 -9.08 -6.75
N SER A 79 30.43 -7.80 -6.89
CA SER A 79 31.75 -7.38 -7.38
C SER A 79 32.93 -7.93 -6.57
N ASN A 80 32.68 -8.40 -5.35
CA ASN A 80 33.65 -9.07 -4.47
C ASN A 80 33.65 -10.61 -4.58
N GLY A 81 33.05 -11.19 -5.62
CA GLY A 81 33.04 -12.63 -5.87
C GLY A 81 32.03 -13.44 -5.04
N ILE A 82 31.31 -12.81 -4.12
CA ILE A 82 30.32 -13.50 -3.28
C ILE A 82 29.06 -13.81 -4.11
N LYS A 83 28.75 -15.10 -4.25
CA LYS A 83 27.49 -15.57 -4.84
C LYS A 83 26.32 -15.26 -3.90
N MET A 84 25.42 -14.41 -4.36
CA MET A 84 24.14 -14.14 -3.70
C MET A 84 23.09 -15.05 -4.29
N ARG A 85 22.39 -15.80 -3.42
CA ARG A 85 21.19 -16.55 -3.81
C ARG A 85 19.96 -15.67 -3.68
N LEU A 86 18.99 -15.94 -4.54
CA LEU A 86 17.65 -15.36 -4.44
C LEU A 86 17.08 -15.67 -3.04
N LEU A 87 16.61 -14.63 -2.35
CA LEU A 87 16.01 -14.80 -1.03
C LEU A 87 14.62 -15.41 -1.17
N SER A 88 14.27 -16.33 -0.28
CA SER A 88 12.94 -16.97 -0.21
C SER A 88 11.80 -15.97 0.02
N ASN A 89 12.12 -14.76 0.46
CA ASN A 89 11.15 -13.76 0.89
C ASN A 89 10.67 -12.83 -0.24
N GLN A 90 10.91 -13.19 -1.50
CA GLN A 90 10.44 -12.46 -2.68
C GLN A 90 8.91 -12.38 -2.76
N GLY A 91 8.39 -11.47 -3.57
CA GLY A 91 6.95 -11.40 -3.86
C GLY A 91 6.06 -10.85 -2.73
N PHE A 92 6.61 -10.56 -1.55
CA PHE A 92 5.81 -10.20 -0.36
C PHE A 92 4.97 -8.92 -0.49
N LEU A 93 5.30 -7.99 -1.41
CA LEU A 93 4.48 -6.80 -1.65
C LEU A 93 3.20 -7.15 -2.42
N SER A 94 3.29 -8.02 -3.42
CA SER A 94 2.14 -8.49 -4.19
C SER A 94 1.18 -9.24 -3.27
N GLU A 95 1.72 -10.15 -2.46
CA GLU A 95 0.94 -10.85 -1.43
C GLU A 95 0.30 -9.88 -0.43
N ALA A 96 1.01 -8.80 -0.04
CA ALA A 96 0.45 -7.81 0.86
C ALA A 96 -0.73 -7.05 0.25
N MET A 97 -0.71 -6.85 -1.06
CA MET A 97 -1.79 -6.21 -1.80
C MET A 97 -3.01 -7.13 -1.95
N GLU A 98 -2.78 -8.42 -2.21
CA GLU A 98 -3.84 -9.42 -2.39
C GLU A 98 -4.51 -9.84 -1.09
N ALA A 99 -3.78 -9.86 0.04
CA ALA A 99 -4.26 -10.44 1.29
C ALA A 99 -5.56 -9.83 1.87
N ASN A 100 -5.89 -8.58 1.51
CA ASN A 100 -6.94 -7.81 2.20
C ASN A 100 -8.04 -7.26 1.28
N ASN A 101 -8.05 -7.57 -0.03
CA ASN A 101 -8.95 -6.95 -1.01
C ASN A 101 -9.04 -5.41 -0.87
N ALA A 102 -7.95 -4.79 -0.42
CA ALA A 102 -7.94 -3.40 0.01
C ALA A 102 -8.10 -2.45 -1.18
N LEU A 103 -7.67 -2.90 -2.37
CA LEU A 103 -7.77 -2.14 -3.61
C LEU A 103 -9.17 -2.21 -4.19
N GLU A 104 -9.80 -3.39 -4.20
CA GLU A 104 -11.18 -3.61 -4.66
C GLU A 104 -12.16 -2.83 -3.78
N THR A 105 -11.96 -2.89 -2.46
CA THR A 105 -12.75 -2.13 -1.50
C THR A 105 -12.59 -0.63 -1.73
N LEU A 106 -11.36 -0.14 -1.93
CA LEU A 106 -11.10 1.27 -2.20
C LEU A 106 -11.73 1.73 -3.52
N ALA A 107 -11.59 0.94 -4.59
CA ALA A 107 -12.15 1.24 -5.90
C ALA A 107 -13.68 1.36 -5.83
N THR A 108 -14.32 0.47 -5.08
CA THR A 108 -15.77 0.49 -4.87
C THR A 108 -16.20 1.71 -4.05
N GLU A 109 -15.52 2.01 -2.93
CA GLU A 109 -15.82 3.17 -2.10
C GLU A 109 -15.67 4.49 -2.86
N ILE A 110 -14.56 4.67 -3.60
CA ILE A 110 -14.34 5.88 -4.42
C ILE A 110 -15.35 5.97 -5.56
N GLY A 111 -15.66 4.84 -6.22
CA GLY A 111 -16.65 4.79 -7.28
C GLY A 111 -18.02 5.28 -6.81
N ASN A 112 -18.47 4.83 -5.64
CA ASN A 112 -19.71 5.28 -5.03
C ASN A 112 -19.68 6.77 -4.65
N ILE A 113 -18.60 7.23 -3.99
CA ILE A 113 -18.44 8.64 -3.58
C ILE A 113 -18.54 9.57 -4.80
N ARG A 114 -17.82 9.25 -5.88
CA ARG A 114 -17.81 10.06 -7.10
C ARG A 114 -19.12 9.93 -7.88
N GLY A 115 -19.75 8.76 -7.86
CA GLY A 115 -21.09 8.56 -8.44
C GLY A 115 -22.13 9.45 -7.78
N ASP A 116 -22.16 9.47 -6.44
CA ASP A 116 -23.05 10.34 -5.67
C ASP A 116 -22.77 11.83 -5.92
N GLU A 117 -21.49 12.21 -6.05
CA GLU A 117 -21.11 13.57 -6.41
C GLU A 117 -21.69 13.99 -7.76
N VAL A 118 -21.60 13.13 -8.78
CA VAL A 118 -22.17 13.40 -10.11
C VAL A 118 -23.68 13.52 -10.04
N ILE A 119 -24.37 12.56 -9.40
CA ILE A 119 -25.83 12.56 -9.28
C ILE A 119 -26.32 13.82 -8.56
N SER A 120 -25.62 14.25 -7.51
CA SER A 120 -25.98 15.47 -6.75
C SER A 120 -25.90 16.77 -7.56
N LYS A 121 -25.20 16.76 -8.70
CA LYS A 121 -25.04 17.91 -9.60
C LYS A 121 -26.00 17.86 -10.79
N ILE A 122 -26.72 16.76 -10.99
CA ILE A 122 -27.72 16.65 -12.06
C ILE A 122 -28.99 17.38 -11.61
N ASN A 123 -29.35 18.43 -12.34
CA ASN A 123 -30.66 19.07 -12.24
C ASN A 123 -31.53 18.55 -13.38
N PHE A 124 -32.72 18.03 -13.05
CA PHE A 124 -33.75 17.62 -14.00
C PHE A 124 -34.73 18.76 -14.27
#